data_AF-A0A2N6JAE3-F1
#
_entry.id   AF-A0A2N6JAE3-F1
#
_cell.length_a   1.000
_cell.length_b   1.000
_cell.length_c   1.000
_cell.angle_alpha   90.00
_cell.angle_beta   90.00
_cell.angle_gamma   90.00
#
_symmetry.space_group_name_H-M   'P 1'
#
loop_
_entity.id
_entity.type
_entity.pdbx_description
1 polymer ?
#
loop_
_entity_poly.entity_id
_entity_poly.type
_entity_poly.pdbx_seq_one_letter_code
_entity_poly.pdbx_strand_id
1 'polypeptide(L)' 'MRRQVEFEIAAMAAGEISGALNKAALGEVFRFTGFLARRNRNSKSVVFHIVDFGAVPSED' A
#
# COMPACT_ATOMS: atom_id res chain seq x y z
N MET A 1 3.37 25.22 3.85
CA MET A 1 3.61 24.28 2.72
C MET A 1 3.97 22.92 3.31
N ARG A 2 3.14 21.89 3.09
CA ARG A 2 3.43 20.52 3.53
C ARG A 2 4.42 19.90 2.54
N ARG A 3 5.50 19.26 3.02
CA ARG A 3 6.47 18.58 2.17
C ARG A 3 5.80 17.34 1.57
N GLN A 4 5.71 17.30 0.24
CA GLN A 4 5.32 16.11 -0.51
C GLN A 4 6.57 15.39 -1.00
N VAL A 5 6.50 14.06 -1.06
CA VAL A 5 7.56 13.19 -1.58
C VAL A 5 6.93 12.13 -2.46
N GLU A 6 7.64 11.75 -3.51
CA GLU A 6 7.30 10.65 -4.40
C GLU A 6 8.31 9.53 -4.20
N PHE A 7 7.84 8.30 -4.10
CA PHE A 7 8.70 7.13 -3.89
C PHE A 7 7.97 5.85 -4.31
N GLU A 8 8.74 4.80 -4.54
CA GLU A 8 8.25 3.45 -4.77
C GLU A 8 8.58 2.56 -3.56
N ILE A 9 7.64 1.69 -3.19
CA ILE A 9 7.82 0.72 -2.10
C ILE A 9 7.20 -0.63 -2.48
N ALA A 10 7.87 -1.72 -2.12
CA ALA A 10 7.28 -3.04 -2.21
C ALA A 10 6.09 -3.13 -1.23
N ALA A 11 4.92 -3.51 -1.73
CA ALA A 11 3.72 -3.72 -0.93
C ALA A 11 3.18 -5.13 -1.09
N MET A 12 2.46 -5.64 -0.07
CA MET A 12 1.92 -6.99 -0.05
C MET A 12 0.55 -7.02 0.62
N ALA A 13 -0.43 -7.60 -0.07
CA ALA A 13 -1.72 -8.00 0.47
C ALA A 13 -1.76 -9.52 0.62
N ALA A 14 -2.29 -10.03 1.72
CA ALA A 14 -2.42 -11.46 1.98
C ALA A 14 -3.81 -11.78 2.55
N GLY A 15 -4.30 -13.00 2.29
CA GLY A 15 -5.63 -13.41 2.72
C GLY A 15 -6.75 -12.78 1.89
N GLU A 16 -7.89 -12.49 2.52
CA GLU A 16 -9.13 -12.08 1.84
C GLU A 16 -8.95 -10.84 0.95
N ILE A 17 -8.19 -9.85 1.41
CA ILE A 17 -7.95 -8.60 0.68
C ILE A 17 -7.13 -8.78 -0.61
N SER A 18 -6.32 -9.84 -0.71
CA SER A 18 -5.51 -10.10 -1.91
C SER A 18 -6.38 -10.31 -3.16
N GLY A 19 -7.57 -10.91 -2.99
CA GLY A 19 -8.51 -11.13 -4.09
C GLY A 19 -9.15 -9.85 -4.59
N ALA A 20 -9.47 -8.92 -3.69
CA ALA A 20 -9.97 -7.60 -4.06
C ALA A 20 -8.89 -6.77 -4.75
N LEU A 21 -7.67 -6.77 -4.21
CA LEU A 21 -6.55 -6.03 -4.80
C LEU A 21 -6.17 -6.56 -6.18
N ASN A 22 -6.21 -7.88 -6.40
CA ASN A 22 -5.96 -8.48 -7.71
C ASN A 22 -6.99 -8.09 -8.78
N LYS A 23 -8.18 -7.61 -8.39
CA LYS A 23 -9.23 -7.14 -9.30
C LYS A 23 -9.20 -5.62 -9.49
N ALA A 24 -8.43 -4.89 -8.69
CA ALA A 24 -8.30 -3.45 -8.83
C ALA A 24 -7.63 -3.12 -10.18
N ALA A 25 -8.10 -2.06 -10.83
CA ALA A 25 -7.55 -1.64 -12.11
C ALA A 25 -6.12 -1.12 -11.95
N LEU A 26 -5.22 -1.59 -12.82
CA LEU A 26 -3.85 -1.07 -12.88
C LEU A 26 -3.85 0.35 -13.44
N GLY A 27 -2.95 1.20 -12.93
CA GLY A 27 -2.84 2.60 -13.34
C GLY A 27 -3.81 3.55 -12.63
N GLU A 28 -4.71 3.05 -11.78
CA GLU A 28 -5.55 3.88 -10.92
C GLU A 28 -4.87 4.22 -9.58
N VAL A 29 -5.35 5.30 -8.96
CA VAL A 29 -4.86 5.75 -7.65
C VAL A 29 -5.83 5.28 -6.57
N PHE A 30 -5.26 4.61 -5.56
CA PHE A 30 -5.99 4.14 -4.39
C PHE A 30 -5.36 4.68 -3.11
N ARG A 31 -6.18 4.80 -2.06
CA ARG A 31 -5.71 4.98 -0.70
C ARG A 31 -5.51 3.60 -0.07
N PHE A 32 -4.30 3.34 0.42
CA PHE A 32 -3.96 2.11 1.12
C PHE A 32 -3.73 2.36 2.61
N THR A 33 -4.14 1.41 3.43
CA THR A 33 -3.94 1.41 4.90
C THR A 33 -3.22 0.14 5.30
N GLY A 34 -2.28 0.25 6.24
CA GLY A 34 -1.49 -0.90 6.69
C GLY A 34 -0.31 -0.51 7.57
N PHE A 35 0.73 -1.34 7.55
CA PHE A 35 1.93 -1.15 8.36
C PHE A 35 3.22 -1.52 7.59
N LEU A 36 4.34 -0.96 8.02
CA LEU A 36 5.66 -1.30 7.48
C LEU A 36 6.29 -2.40 8.35
N ALA A 37 6.77 -3.46 7.71
CA ALA A 37 7.56 -4.49 8.37
C ALA A 37 8.83 -4.77 7.60
N ARG A 38 9.84 -5.31 8.29
CA ARG A 38 11.06 -5.76 7.61
C ARG A 38 10.71 -6.94 6.70
N ARG A 39 11.21 -6.92 5.47
CA ARG A 39 10.95 -7.99 4.49
C ARG A 39 11.27 -9.40 5.01
N ASN A 40 12.29 -9.50 5.85
CA ASN A 40 12.64 -10.68 6.63
C ASN A 40 13.40 -10.25 7.90
N ARG A 41 13.70 -11.20 8.80
CA ARG A 41 14.31 -10.94 10.12
C ARG A 41 15.57 -10.06 10.06
N ASN A 42 16.36 -10.15 8.99
CA ASN A 42 17.66 -9.48 8.90
C ASN A 42 17.71 -8.36 7.84
N SER A 43 16.61 -8.10 7.11
CA SER A 43 16.62 -7.15 5.99
C SER A 43 16.72 -5.69 6.46
N LYS A 44 17.44 -4.84 5.72
CA LYS A 44 17.35 -3.38 5.87
C LYS A 44 16.17 -2.79 5.09
N SER A 45 15.54 -3.56 4.21
CA SER A 45 14.36 -3.14 3.45
C SER A 45 13.06 -3.40 4.21
N VAL A 46 12.13 -2.48 4.03
CA VAL A 46 10.75 -2.59 4.51
C VAL A 46 9.82 -2.98 3.37
N VAL A 47 8.73 -3.65 3.74
CA VAL A 47 7.59 -3.96 2.88
C VAL A 47 6.36 -3.38 3.55
N PHE A 48 5.49 -2.79 2.74
CA PHE A 48 4.20 -2.28 3.20
C PHE A 48 3.15 -3.40 3.17
N HIS A 49 2.74 -3.86 4.34
CA HIS A 49 1.69 -4.87 4.49
C HIS A 49 0.33 -4.17 4.48
N ILE A 50 -0.44 -4.41 3.43
CA ILE A 50 -1.75 -3.81 3.20
C ILE A 50 -2.79 -4.54 4.05
N VAL A 51 -3.56 -3.76 4.82
CA VAL A 51 -4.67 -4.23 5.65
C VAL A 51 -6.01 -3.83 5.02
N ASP A 52 -6.06 -2.67 4.34
CA ASP A 52 -7.25 -2.18 3.63
C ASP A 52 -6.86 -1.27 2.46
N PHE A 53 -7.75 -1.11 1.48
CA PHE A 53 -7.59 -0.14 0.40
C PHE A 53 -8.94 0.30 -0.19
N GLY A 54 -8.96 1.49 -0.78
CA GLY A 54 -10.16 2.01 -1.43
C GLY A 54 -9.89 3.27 -2.26
N ALA A 55 -10.96 3.88 -2.76
CA ALA A 55 -10.87 5.12 -3.51
C ALA A 55 -10.19 6.22 -2.69
N VAL A 56 -9.47 7.11 -3.36
CA VAL A 56 -8.97 8.33 -2.74
C VAL A 56 -10.19 9.18 -2.34
N PRO A 57 -10.33 9.57 -1.07
CA PRO A 57 -11.40 10.49 -0.68
C PRO A 57 -11.25 11.79 -1.48
N SER A 58 -12.36 12.32 -2.01
CA SER A 58 -12.38 13.68 -2.53
C SER A 58 -11.95 14.62 -1.40
N GLU A 59 -10.95 15.46 -1.66
CA GLU A 59 -10.60 16.52 -0.71
C GLU A 59 -11.76 17.54 -0.71
N ASP A 60 -12.52 17.60 0.38
CA ASP A 60 -13.44 18.70 0.69
C ASP A 60 -12.65 19.93 1.20
#